data_AF-A0A7L2B941-F1
#
_entry.id   AF-A0A7L2B941-F1
#
_cell.length_a   1.000
_cell.length_b   1.000
_cell.length_c   1.000
_cell.angle_alpha   90.00
_cell.angle_beta   90.00
_cell.angle_gamma   90.00
#
_symmetry.space_group_name_H-M   'P 1'
#
loop_
_entity.id
_entity.type
_entity.pdbx_description
1 polymer ?
#
loop_
_entity_poly.entity_id
_entity_poly.type
_entity_poly.pdbx_seq_one_letter_code
_entity_poly.pdbx_strand_id
1 'polypeptide(L)'
;PLGLKESVLPTQRSSLSNAGGNFFMAGVGFSFIFSWLLMLLVLITFVLGGNVYMLVCESWRSQQLFQLLDTPGLIPGFNLSELLGQDGGTANFSEMYRQCQRDAALWQTLHLDQSVSLDKLLNISQYTGEISTAFEKMNVTLSPILLLSQRQRDLLLNSSRAAQPPDFTPTLEQLDQNLTQGSLLDLATELEQLADKLGTNVKDDLEADARELRDLDKEMQMSFSGLLQNLKENIHVVQSGAAHLEAQTKAAVDKANETQEFLEKEMTNIIKNETWAFLEELLNFFETYISWAKSKLTGDVGRCKPIAQTLDDVETITCDYILDSLNTFWFSLGWCTFFLLPSIILAVRLAKFYRRMNIADVYRPPTFNFYKIPRPATRH
;
A
#
# COMPACT_ATOMS: atom_id res chain seq x y z
N PRO A 1 54.44 -57.60 -8.95
CA PRO A 1 52.99 -57.85 -9.13
C PRO A 1 52.62 -59.34 -8.92
N LEU A 2 51.50 -59.62 -8.26
CA LEU A 2 51.06 -61.00 -8.02
C LEU A 2 50.93 -61.77 -9.35
N GLY A 3 51.69 -62.85 -9.50
CA GLY A 3 51.55 -63.81 -10.60
C GLY A 3 52.64 -63.78 -11.69
N LEU A 4 53.44 -62.70 -11.81
CA LEU A 4 54.58 -62.63 -12.73
C LEU A 4 55.89 -62.83 -11.95
N LYS A 5 56.62 -63.93 -12.23
CA LYS A 5 57.95 -64.21 -11.66
C LYS A 5 58.99 -64.10 -12.75
N GLU A 6 60.00 -63.26 -12.55
CA GLU A 6 61.02 -62.91 -13.56
C GLU A 6 61.89 -64.10 -13.98
N SER A 7 62.04 -65.09 -13.10
CA SER A 7 62.84 -66.31 -13.32
C SER A 7 62.10 -67.47 -14.00
N VAL A 8 60.84 -67.28 -14.42
CA VAL A 8 60.01 -68.37 -14.97
C VAL A 8 59.95 -68.30 -16.50
N LEU A 9 60.21 -69.44 -17.15
CA LEU A 9 60.13 -69.59 -18.60
C LEU A 9 58.74 -69.18 -19.14
N PRO A 10 58.64 -68.55 -20.33
CA PRO A 10 57.39 -68.06 -20.91
C PRO A 10 56.27 -69.13 -21.04
N THR A 11 56.64 -70.41 -21.11
CA THR A 11 55.73 -71.57 -21.19
C THR A 11 55.13 -71.99 -19.83
N GLN A 12 55.71 -71.55 -18.71
CA GLN A 12 55.31 -71.94 -17.35
C GLN A 12 54.68 -70.81 -16.53
N ARG A 13 54.31 -69.68 -17.16
CA ARG A 13 53.68 -68.53 -16.48
C ARG A 13 52.37 -68.91 -15.78
N SER A 14 52.05 -68.27 -14.65
CA SER A 14 50.84 -68.58 -13.85
C SER A 14 49.53 -68.30 -14.63
N SER A 15 48.44 -68.98 -14.27
CA SER A 15 47.12 -68.74 -14.87
C SER A 15 46.63 -67.30 -14.66
N LEU A 16 46.96 -66.69 -13.51
CA LEU A 16 46.64 -65.29 -13.21
C LEU A 16 47.37 -64.33 -14.15
N SER A 17 48.67 -64.57 -14.43
CA SER A 17 49.44 -63.78 -15.40
C SER A 17 48.88 -63.91 -16.81
N ASN A 18 48.52 -65.13 -17.24
CA ASN A 18 47.92 -65.37 -18.54
C ASN A 18 46.54 -64.70 -18.68
N ALA A 19 45.71 -64.73 -17.62
CA ALA A 19 44.42 -64.04 -17.57
C ALA A 19 44.61 -62.51 -17.70
N GLY A 20 45.58 -61.92 -16.99
CA GLY A 20 45.90 -60.49 -17.14
C GLY A 20 46.37 -60.12 -18.55
N GLY A 21 47.16 -60.98 -19.19
CA GLY A 21 47.57 -60.80 -20.59
C GLY A 21 46.41 -60.89 -21.59
N ASN A 22 45.45 -61.79 -21.36
CA ASN A 22 44.22 -61.86 -22.15
C ASN A 22 43.31 -60.64 -21.91
N PHE A 23 43.24 -60.14 -20.68
CA PHE A 23 42.50 -58.92 -20.34
C PHE A 23 43.09 -57.68 -21.05
N PHE A 24 44.42 -57.54 -21.10
CA PHE A 24 45.05 -56.47 -21.89
C PHE A 24 44.71 -56.57 -23.38
N MET A 25 44.72 -57.77 -23.97
CA MET A 25 44.34 -57.96 -25.38
C MET A 25 42.85 -57.70 -25.64
N ALA A 26 41.97 -58.10 -24.71
CA ALA A 26 40.55 -57.80 -24.78
C ALA A 26 40.28 -56.29 -24.68
N GLY A 27 40.98 -55.59 -23.77
CA GLY A 27 40.94 -54.14 -23.64
C GLY A 27 41.42 -53.43 -24.90
N VAL A 28 42.50 -53.90 -25.53
CA VAL A 28 42.95 -53.39 -26.84
C VAL A 28 41.86 -53.57 -27.91
N GLY A 29 41.24 -54.76 -27.98
CA GLY A 29 40.14 -55.03 -28.91
C GLY A 29 38.94 -54.10 -28.69
N PHE A 30 38.53 -53.91 -27.43
CA PHE A 30 37.45 -52.99 -27.06
C PHE A 30 37.79 -51.55 -27.45
N SER A 31 38.99 -51.08 -27.11
CA SER A 31 39.47 -49.76 -27.49
C SER A 31 39.45 -49.54 -29.00
N PHE A 32 39.83 -50.52 -29.82
CA PHE A 32 39.73 -50.41 -31.29
C PHE A 32 38.29 -50.31 -31.79
N ILE A 33 37.37 -51.11 -31.23
CA ILE A 33 35.95 -51.13 -31.65
C ILE A 33 35.25 -49.81 -31.33
N PHE A 34 35.54 -49.22 -30.15
CA PHE A 34 34.85 -48.03 -29.66
C PHE A 34 35.61 -46.70 -29.89
N SER A 35 36.89 -46.74 -30.30
CA SER A 35 37.70 -45.52 -30.50
C SER A 35 37.08 -44.56 -31.52
N TRP A 36 36.56 -45.06 -32.64
CA TRP A 36 35.94 -44.21 -33.66
C TRP A 36 34.63 -43.58 -33.15
N LEU A 37 33.84 -44.30 -32.34
CA LEU A 37 32.63 -43.78 -31.71
C LEU A 37 32.96 -42.69 -30.68
N LEU A 38 33.98 -42.90 -29.86
CA LEU A 38 34.46 -41.91 -28.89
C LEU A 38 35.00 -40.66 -29.59
N MET A 39 35.77 -40.83 -30.66
CA MET A 39 36.28 -39.71 -31.46
C MET A 39 35.14 -38.93 -32.14
N LEU A 40 34.14 -39.64 -32.70
CA LEU A 40 32.95 -39.00 -33.27
C LEU A 40 32.17 -38.20 -32.20
N LEU A 41 31.95 -38.79 -31.02
CA LEU A 41 31.25 -38.14 -29.91
C LEU A 41 31.97 -36.87 -29.45
N VAL A 42 33.30 -36.92 -29.30
CA VAL A 42 34.13 -35.76 -28.95
C VAL A 42 34.03 -34.68 -30.03
N LEU A 43 34.08 -35.05 -31.31
CA LEU A 43 34.02 -34.09 -32.40
C LEU A 43 32.66 -33.37 -32.46
N ILE A 44 31.55 -34.12 -32.32
CA ILE A 44 30.20 -33.53 -32.31
C ILE A 44 30.04 -32.58 -31.13
N THR A 45 30.42 -33.02 -29.92
CA THR A 45 30.27 -32.21 -28.71
C THR A 45 31.22 -31.00 -28.67
N PHE A 46 32.43 -31.12 -29.25
CA PHE A 46 33.35 -30.00 -29.45
C PHE A 46 32.78 -28.96 -30.43
N VAL A 47 32.30 -29.40 -31.59
CA VAL A 47 31.74 -28.48 -32.60
C VAL A 47 30.52 -27.77 -32.03
N LEU A 48 29.61 -28.48 -31.36
CA LEU A 48 28.44 -27.87 -30.75
C LEU A 48 28.82 -26.98 -29.57
N GLY A 49 29.50 -27.50 -28.55
CA GLY A 49 29.83 -26.74 -27.34
C GLY A 49 30.71 -25.52 -27.62
N GLY A 50 31.80 -25.70 -28.37
CA GLY A 50 32.76 -24.63 -28.65
C GLY A 50 32.20 -23.53 -29.55
N ASN A 51 31.49 -23.88 -30.64
CA ASN A 51 30.95 -22.85 -31.54
C ASN A 51 29.72 -22.17 -30.94
N VAL A 52 28.83 -22.92 -30.28
CA VAL A 52 27.62 -22.33 -29.68
C VAL A 52 28.01 -21.39 -28.53
N TYR A 53 29.01 -21.74 -27.71
CA TYR A 53 29.50 -20.85 -26.67
C TYR A 53 30.01 -19.51 -27.22
N MET A 54 30.86 -19.55 -28.25
CA MET A 54 31.42 -18.34 -28.85
C MET A 54 30.38 -17.50 -29.60
N LEU A 55 29.42 -18.12 -30.29
CA LEU A 55 28.42 -17.38 -31.08
C LEU A 55 27.24 -16.88 -30.26
N VAL A 56 26.87 -17.59 -29.18
CA VAL A 56 25.67 -17.27 -28.40
C VAL A 56 26.05 -16.60 -27.09
N CYS A 57 26.86 -17.23 -26.25
CA CYS A 57 27.14 -16.72 -24.90
C CYS A 57 27.98 -15.44 -24.93
N GLU A 58 29.08 -15.45 -25.69
CA GLU A 58 29.94 -14.27 -25.79
C GLU A 58 29.22 -13.09 -26.47
N SER A 59 28.44 -13.37 -27.51
CA SER A 59 27.64 -12.35 -28.21
C SER A 59 26.43 -11.86 -27.41
N TRP A 60 25.88 -12.67 -26.48
CA TRP A 60 24.83 -12.26 -25.54
C TRP A 60 25.40 -11.33 -24.48
N ARG A 61 26.52 -11.72 -23.85
CA ARG A 61 27.18 -10.95 -22.80
C ARG A 61 27.71 -9.60 -23.29
N SER A 62 28.19 -9.56 -24.54
CA SER A 62 28.61 -8.32 -25.20
C SER A 62 27.45 -7.52 -25.80
N GLN A 63 26.20 -8.01 -25.66
CA GLN A 63 24.97 -7.43 -26.24
C GLN A 63 24.99 -7.28 -27.77
N GLN A 64 25.94 -7.90 -28.45
CA GLN A 64 26.04 -7.92 -29.91
C GLN A 64 24.84 -8.64 -30.55
N LEU A 65 24.31 -9.68 -29.88
CA LEU A 65 23.08 -10.34 -30.33
C LEU A 65 21.88 -9.39 -30.33
N PHE A 66 21.76 -8.51 -29.34
CA PHE A 66 20.64 -7.56 -29.28
C PHE A 66 20.74 -6.50 -30.37
N GLN A 67 21.95 -6.03 -30.68
CA GLN A 67 22.18 -5.13 -31.82
C GLN A 67 21.82 -5.77 -33.17
N LEU A 68 21.91 -7.11 -33.26
CA LEU A 68 21.47 -7.87 -34.43
C LEU A 68 19.95 -7.82 -34.60
N LEU A 69 19.20 -7.96 -33.50
CA LEU A 69 17.74 -7.82 -33.49
C LEU A 69 17.29 -6.38 -33.77
N ASP A 70 18.11 -5.39 -33.41
CA ASP A 70 17.86 -3.97 -33.67
C ASP A 70 18.07 -3.56 -35.13
N THR A 71 18.75 -4.39 -35.92
CA THR A 71 19.07 -4.09 -37.32
C THR A 71 17.90 -4.49 -38.23
N PRO A 72 17.17 -3.53 -38.83
CA PRO A 72 16.01 -3.83 -39.64
C PRO A 72 16.39 -4.60 -40.92
N GLY A 73 15.61 -5.63 -41.24
CA GLY A 73 15.77 -6.43 -42.46
C GLY A 73 16.80 -7.55 -42.40
N LEU A 74 17.46 -7.76 -41.25
CA LEU A 74 18.39 -8.88 -41.08
C LEU A 74 17.65 -10.21 -40.79
N ILE A 75 16.55 -10.15 -40.06
CA ILE A 75 15.66 -11.30 -39.81
C ILE A 75 14.40 -11.13 -40.67
N PRO A 76 14.16 -12.02 -41.65
CA PRO A 76 13.02 -11.89 -42.55
C PRO A 76 11.70 -12.02 -41.78
N GLY A 77 10.83 -11.00 -41.90
CA GLY A 77 9.51 -10.98 -41.27
C GLY A 77 9.46 -10.53 -39.81
N PHE A 78 10.58 -10.09 -39.23
CA PHE A 78 10.62 -9.53 -37.88
C PHE A 78 10.96 -8.05 -37.92
N ASN A 79 10.04 -7.22 -37.43
CA ASN A 79 10.26 -5.79 -37.21
C ASN A 79 9.66 -5.40 -35.85
N LEU A 80 10.52 -5.10 -34.89
CA LEU A 80 10.12 -4.79 -33.53
C LEU A 80 9.27 -3.52 -33.47
N SER A 81 9.58 -2.50 -34.30
CA SER A 81 8.82 -1.26 -34.36
C SER A 81 7.38 -1.49 -34.86
N GLU A 82 7.21 -2.35 -35.86
CA GLU A 82 5.90 -2.71 -36.41
C GLU A 82 5.07 -3.50 -35.39
N LEU A 83 5.70 -4.43 -34.67
CA LEU A 83 5.05 -5.20 -33.60
C LEU A 83 4.59 -4.32 -32.43
N LEU A 84 5.35 -3.27 -32.12
CA LEU A 84 5.01 -2.30 -31.08
C LEU A 84 4.02 -1.22 -31.56
N GLY A 85 3.61 -1.24 -32.83
CA GLY A 85 2.70 -0.24 -33.41
C GLY A 85 3.32 1.17 -33.49
N GLN A 86 4.65 1.26 -33.56
CA GLN A 86 5.36 2.52 -33.75
C GLN A 86 5.63 2.78 -35.23
N ASP A 87 4.76 3.57 -35.86
CA ASP A 87 4.95 4.05 -37.22
C ASP A 87 6.14 5.02 -37.28
N GLY A 88 7.29 4.55 -37.79
CA GLY A 88 8.47 5.38 -38.09
C GLY A 88 9.51 5.52 -36.97
N GLY A 89 9.34 4.84 -35.83
CA GLY A 89 10.36 4.75 -34.77
C GLY A 89 11.34 3.59 -35.00
N THR A 90 12.59 3.72 -34.57
CA THR A 90 13.53 2.59 -34.47
C THR A 90 13.47 2.03 -33.05
N ALA A 91 12.70 0.97 -32.82
CA ALA A 91 12.71 0.27 -31.54
C ALA A 91 14.07 -0.39 -31.35
N ASN A 92 14.74 -0.07 -30.24
CA ASN A 92 16.07 -0.58 -29.91
C ASN A 92 15.96 -1.50 -28.69
N PHE A 93 15.87 -2.79 -28.94
CA PHE A 93 15.84 -3.87 -27.96
C PHE A 93 17.04 -3.81 -27.01
N SER A 94 18.25 -3.50 -27.50
CA SER A 94 19.42 -3.36 -26.63
C SER A 94 19.24 -2.25 -25.58
N GLU A 95 18.67 -1.11 -25.96
CA GLU A 95 18.35 -0.04 -25.04
C GLU A 95 17.20 -0.41 -24.11
N MET A 96 16.16 -1.06 -24.64
CA MET A 96 15.01 -1.53 -23.84
C MET A 96 15.47 -2.49 -22.75
N TYR A 97 16.31 -3.45 -23.10
CA TYR A 97 16.92 -4.40 -22.16
C TYR A 97 17.71 -3.68 -21.06
N ARG A 98 18.55 -2.72 -21.44
CA ARG A 98 19.36 -1.94 -20.49
C ARG A 98 18.50 -1.10 -19.53
N GLN A 99 17.38 -0.55 -20.01
CA GLN A 99 16.42 0.15 -19.17
C GLN A 99 15.70 -0.81 -18.22
N CYS A 100 15.34 -2.00 -18.67
CA CYS A 100 14.75 -3.02 -17.82
C CYS A 100 15.69 -3.51 -16.73
N GLN A 101 16.99 -3.65 -17.01
CA GLN A 101 17.99 -3.94 -15.98
C GLN A 101 18.04 -2.85 -14.88
N ARG A 102 17.72 -1.60 -15.22
CA ARG A 102 17.62 -0.47 -14.28
C ARG A 102 16.25 -0.31 -13.62
N ASP A 103 15.36 -1.29 -13.77
CA ASP A 103 14.00 -1.26 -13.20
C ASP A 103 13.12 -0.13 -13.75
N ALA A 104 13.31 0.23 -15.02
CA ALA A 104 12.41 1.15 -15.70
C ALA A 104 11.00 0.53 -15.86
N ALA A 105 10.00 1.40 -15.96
CA ALA A 105 8.64 0.99 -16.31
C ALA A 105 8.55 0.73 -17.81
N LEU A 106 7.79 -0.32 -18.19
CA LEU A 106 7.53 -0.66 -19.59
C LEU A 106 6.96 0.52 -20.38
N TRP A 107 6.18 1.39 -19.73
CA TRP A 107 5.66 2.59 -20.39
C TRP A 107 6.75 3.46 -20.99
N GLN A 108 7.80 3.73 -20.22
CA GLN A 108 8.96 4.53 -20.66
C GLN A 108 9.84 3.72 -21.61
N THR A 109 10.06 2.44 -21.30
CA THR A 109 10.95 1.57 -22.07
C THR A 109 10.46 1.26 -23.47
N LEU A 110 9.15 1.08 -23.63
CA LEU A 110 8.53 0.83 -24.93
C LEU A 110 8.14 2.13 -25.65
N HIS A 111 8.40 3.30 -25.06
CA HIS A 111 7.97 4.61 -25.58
C HIS A 111 6.48 4.63 -25.96
N LEU A 112 5.63 4.10 -25.07
CA LEU A 112 4.18 4.00 -25.32
C LEU A 112 3.50 5.36 -25.42
N ASP A 113 4.13 6.42 -24.93
CA ASP A 113 3.67 7.80 -25.05
C ASP A 113 3.48 8.24 -26.52
N GLN A 114 4.25 7.66 -27.45
CA GLN A 114 4.16 7.97 -28.89
C GLN A 114 2.93 7.36 -29.56
N SER A 115 2.49 6.19 -29.09
CA SER A 115 1.35 5.45 -29.64
C SER A 115 0.05 5.76 -28.89
N VAL A 116 0.13 5.97 -27.58
CA VAL A 116 -0.99 6.13 -26.67
C VAL A 116 -0.82 7.42 -25.87
N SER A 117 -1.59 8.45 -26.22
CA SER A 117 -1.63 9.69 -25.46
C SER A 117 -2.57 9.56 -24.25
N LEU A 118 -2.00 9.36 -23.06
CA LEU A 118 -2.75 9.37 -21.79
C LEU A 118 -3.48 10.69 -21.57
N ASP A 119 -2.95 11.81 -22.06
CA ASP A 119 -3.60 13.11 -21.97
C ASP A 119 -4.89 13.18 -22.77
N LYS A 120 -4.95 12.53 -23.93
CA LYS A 120 -6.20 12.43 -24.72
C LYS A 120 -7.16 11.41 -24.13
N LEU A 121 -6.67 10.24 -23.70
CA LEU A 121 -7.50 9.14 -23.17
C LEU A 121 -8.15 9.47 -21.83
N LEU A 122 -7.40 10.13 -20.94
CA LEU A 122 -7.87 10.51 -19.60
C LEU A 122 -8.27 11.99 -19.55
N ASN A 123 -8.63 12.58 -20.68
CA ASN A 123 -9.10 13.96 -20.70
C ASN A 123 -10.52 14.06 -20.14
N ILE A 124 -10.66 14.63 -18.95
CA ILE A 124 -11.97 14.92 -18.36
C ILE A 124 -12.44 16.36 -18.58
N SER A 125 -11.63 17.22 -19.24
CA SER A 125 -11.95 18.64 -19.40
C SER A 125 -13.30 18.88 -20.07
N GLN A 126 -13.71 17.99 -20.98
CA GLN A 126 -15.01 18.04 -21.62
C GLN A 126 -16.14 17.84 -20.60
N TYR A 127 -16.07 16.79 -19.78
CA TYR A 127 -17.08 16.51 -18.76
C TYR A 127 -17.09 17.57 -17.67
N THR A 128 -15.92 18.02 -17.22
CA THR A 128 -15.79 19.13 -16.28
C THR A 128 -16.48 20.39 -16.81
N GLY A 129 -16.28 20.74 -18.09
CA GLY A 129 -16.94 21.88 -18.71
C GLY A 129 -18.45 21.73 -18.84
N GLU A 130 -18.95 20.56 -19.25
CA GLU A 130 -20.38 20.26 -19.32
C GLU A 130 -21.06 20.31 -17.94
N ILE A 131 -20.39 19.78 -16.92
CA ILE A 131 -20.85 19.79 -15.53
C ILE A 131 -20.92 21.23 -15.00
N SER A 132 -19.87 22.03 -15.15
CA SER A 132 -19.86 23.43 -14.71
C SER A 132 -20.94 24.27 -15.41
N THR A 133 -21.11 24.10 -16.73
CA THR A 133 -22.14 24.84 -17.49
C THR A 133 -23.56 24.39 -17.19
N ALA A 134 -23.79 23.10 -16.90
CA ALA A 134 -25.07 22.62 -16.42
C ALA A 134 -25.42 23.23 -15.05
N PHE A 135 -24.40 23.40 -14.19
CA PHE A 135 -24.56 23.94 -12.86
C PHE A 135 -24.80 25.44 -12.82
N GLU A 136 -24.14 26.21 -13.70
CA GLU A 136 -24.41 27.65 -13.87
C GLU A 136 -25.89 27.92 -14.24
N LYS A 137 -26.49 27.00 -15.01
CA LYS A 137 -27.89 27.04 -15.44
C LYS A 137 -28.87 26.48 -14.39
N MET A 138 -28.37 25.94 -13.28
CA MET A 138 -29.22 25.37 -12.24
C MET A 138 -30.04 26.49 -11.56
N ASN A 139 -31.35 26.36 -11.64
CA ASN A 139 -32.28 27.26 -10.94
C ASN A 139 -32.80 26.55 -9.69
N VAL A 140 -32.42 27.05 -8.51
CA VAL A 140 -32.83 26.47 -7.22
C VAL A 140 -34.21 27.00 -6.86
N THR A 141 -35.25 26.19 -7.05
CA THR A 141 -36.60 26.50 -6.58
C THR A 141 -36.79 25.99 -5.16
N LEU A 142 -36.71 26.90 -4.19
CA LEU A 142 -37.06 26.60 -2.80
C LEU A 142 -38.57 26.68 -2.61
N SER A 143 -39.11 25.76 -1.81
CA SER A 143 -40.46 25.95 -1.29
C SER A 143 -40.48 27.17 -0.36
N PRO A 144 -41.52 28.01 -0.41
CA PRO A 144 -41.58 29.20 0.44
C PRO A 144 -41.58 28.77 1.90
N ILE A 145 -40.50 29.10 2.61
CA ILE A 145 -40.41 28.91 4.06
C ILE A 145 -41.14 30.08 4.70
N LEU A 146 -42.15 29.82 5.51
CA LEU A 146 -42.87 30.84 6.26
C LEU A 146 -42.70 30.55 7.75
N LEU A 147 -41.82 31.30 8.44
CA LEU A 147 -41.61 31.13 9.88
C LEU A 147 -42.88 31.50 10.66
N LEU A 148 -43.33 32.73 10.49
CA LEU A 148 -44.55 33.27 11.10
C LEU A 148 -45.39 33.97 10.04
N SER A 149 -46.63 33.53 9.88
CA SER A 149 -47.64 34.24 9.09
C SER A 149 -47.99 35.58 9.74
N GLN A 150 -48.46 36.53 8.94
CA GLN A 150 -48.92 37.84 9.45
C GLN A 150 -49.95 37.68 10.57
N ARG A 151 -50.90 36.75 10.42
CA ARG A 151 -51.92 36.47 11.43
C ARG A 151 -51.32 35.99 12.76
N GLN A 152 -50.29 35.14 12.71
CA GLN A 152 -49.62 34.65 13.93
C GLN A 152 -48.84 35.77 14.63
N ARG A 153 -48.21 36.68 13.87
CA ARG A 153 -47.52 37.85 14.43
C ARG A 153 -48.49 38.78 15.14
N ASP A 154 -49.58 39.13 14.46
CA ASP A 154 -50.61 40.01 15.02
C ASP A 154 -51.24 39.38 16.27
N LEU A 155 -51.47 38.06 16.26
CA LEU A 155 -52.00 37.34 17.41
C LEU A 155 -51.04 37.39 18.61
N LEU A 156 -49.74 37.18 18.41
CA LEU A 156 -48.74 37.24 19.47
C LEU A 156 -48.64 38.66 20.08
N LEU A 157 -48.53 39.68 19.22
CA LEU A 157 -48.43 41.08 19.66
C LEU A 157 -49.71 41.55 20.37
N ASN A 158 -50.88 41.16 19.86
CA ASN A 158 -52.15 41.52 20.49
C ASN A 158 -52.34 40.76 21.81
N SER A 159 -51.92 39.50 21.90
CA SER A 159 -52.00 38.71 23.14
C SER A 159 -51.08 39.28 24.22
N SER A 160 -49.86 39.72 23.86
CA SER A 160 -48.93 40.32 24.82
C SER A 160 -49.41 41.69 25.32
N ARG A 161 -50.09 42.47 24.45
CA ARG A 161 -50.74 43.73 24.85
C ARG A 161 -51.98 43.51 25.70
N ALA A 162 -52.78 42.49 25.39
CA ALA A 162 -53.97 42.14 26.16
C ALA A 162 -53.62 41.58 27.55
N ALA A 163 -52.41 41.04 27.72
CA ALA A 163 -51.89 40.57 29.01
C ALA A 163 -51.39 41.70 29.92
N GLN A 164 -51.46 42.97 29.51
CA GLN A 164 -51.05 44.07 30.37
C GLN A 164 -52.01 44.22 31.55
N PRO A 165 -51.49 44.31 32.79
CA PRO A 165 -52.32 44.53 33.97
C PRO A 165 -52.99 45.91 33.91
N PRO A 166 -54.10 46.10 34.65
CA PRO A 166 -54.65 47.43 34.85
C PRO A 166 -53.64 48.34 35.57
N ASP A 167 -53.87 49.64 35.50
CA ASP A 167 -53.06 50.61 36.23
C ASP A 167 -53.26 50.46 37.74
N PHE A 168 -52.26 49.86 38.41
CA PHE A 168 -52.22 49.70 39.86
C PHE A 168 -51.57 50.89 40.58
N THR A 169 -51.18 51.96 39.89
CA THR A 169 -50.64 53.18 40.52
C THR A 169 -51.52 53.70 41.67
N PRO A 170 -52.84 53.91 41.50
CA PRO A 170 -53.69 54.38 42.61
C PRO A 170 -53.80 53.36 43.75
N THR A 171 -53.73 52.07 43.44
CA THR A 171 -53.76 51.00 44.44
C THR A 171 -52.47 51.00 45.27
N LEU A 172 -51.31 51.14 44.62
CA LEU A 172 -50.01 51.26 45.30
C LEU A 172 -49.93 52.51 46.19
N GLU A 173 -50.44 53.65 45.71
CA GLU A 173 -50.54 54.88 46.51
C GLU A 173 -51.42 54.70 47.77
N GLN A 174 -52.52 53.97 47.64
CA GLN A 174 -53.41 53.67 48.77
C GLN A 174 -52.78 52.66 49.76
N LEU A 175 -52.00 51.70 49.26
CA LEU A 175 -51.26 50.74 50.10
C LEU A 175 -50.14 51.41 50.93
N ASP A 176 -49.61 52.53 50.46
CA ASP A 176 -48.57 53.30 51.16
C ASP A 176 -49.14 54.24 52.23
N GLN A 177 -50.47 54.32 52.39
CA GLN A 177 -51.13 55.07 53.47
C GLN A 177 -51.22 54.26 54.76
N ASN A 178 -51.23 54.97 55.90
CA ASN A 178 -51.47 54.34 57.20
C ASN A 178 -52.89 53.74 57.26
N LEU A 179 -53.02 52.56 57.88
CA LEU A 179 -54.30 51.85 58.04
C LEU A 179 -55.34 52.63 58.85
N THR A 180 -54.86 53.49 59.74
CA THR A 180 -55.67 54.35 60.61
C THR A 180 -55.41 55.82 60.31
N GLN A 181 -56.44 56.65 60.53
CA GLN A 181 -56.37 58.10 60.32
C GLN A 181 -55.37 58.80 61.28
N GLY A 182 -54.96 58.12 62.36
CA GLY A 182 -53.94 58.54 63.32
C GLY A 182 -53.32 57.34 64.03
N SER A 183 -52.24 57.55 64.78
CA SER A 183 -51.53 56.49 65.52
C SER A 183 -52.38 56.02 66.72
N LEU A 184 -52.75 54.73 66.73
CA LEU A 184 -53.41 54.09 67.88
C LEU A 184 -52.53 54.17 69.13
N LEU A 185 -51.20 54.13 68.94
CA LEU A 185 -50.21 54.25 70.00
C LEU A 185 -50.18 55.66 70.62
N ASP A 186 -50.32 56.70 69.79
CA ASP A 186 -50.37 58.09 70.23
C ASP A 186 -51.66 58.34 71.02
N LEU A 187 -52.80 57.84 70.51
CA LEU A 187 -54.08 57.90 71.20
C LEU A 187 -54.05 57.16 72.54
N ALA A 188 -53.45 55.96 72.60
CA ALA A 188 -53.26 55.22 73.85
C ALA A 188 -52.41 56.01 74.86
N THR A 189 -51.37 56.70 74.39
CA THR A 189 -50.51 57.54 75.22
C THR A 189 -51.24 58.79 75.74
N GLU A 190 -52.10 59.40 74.93
CA GLU A 190 -52.96 60.51 75.35
C GLU A 190 -53.98 60.08 76.41
N LEU A 191 -54.57 58.88 76.28
CA LEU A 191 -55.50 58.33 77.26
C LEU A 191 -54.82 58.05 78.61
N GLU A 192 -53.59 57.53 78.61
CA GLU A 192 -52.79 57.36 79.84
C GLU A 192 -52.45 58.69 80.51
N GLN A 193 -52.04 59.69 79.71
CA GLN A 193 -51.77 61.04 80.22
C GLN A 193 -53.03 61.71 80.79
N LEU A 194 -54.20 61.36 80.27
CA LEU A 194 -55.49 61.83 80.77
C LEU A 194 -55.87 61.09 82.06
N ALA A 195 -55.62 59.78 82.13
CA ALA A 195 -55.82 58.93 83.30
C ALA A 195 -55.00 59.40 84.51
N ASP A 196 -53.76 59.87 84.28
CA ASP A 196 -52.88 60.42 85.33
C ASP A 196 -53.33 61.78 85.89
N LYS A 197 -54.20 62.50 85.17
CA LYS A 197 -54.72 63.83 85.58
C LYS A 197 -56.09 63.76 86.24
N LEU A 198 -56.80 62.62 86.15
CA LEU A 198 -58.16 62.41 86.65
C LEU A 198 -58.19 61.58 87.95
N GLY A 199 -59.29 61.67 88.71
CA GLY A 199 -59.48 60.95 89.98
C GLY A 199 -59.70 59.44 89.80
N THR A 200 -59.57 58.68 90.90
CA THR A 200 -59.53 57.19 90.98
C THR A 200 -60.67 56.43 90.29
N ASN A 201 -61.77 57.09 89.92
CA ASN A 201 -62.99 56.43 89.49
C ASN A 201 -63.04 56.15 87.97
N VAL A 202 -62.18 56.80 87.17
CA VAL A 202 -62.14 56.70 85.69
C VAL A 202 -60.73 56.32 85.19
N LYS A 203 -59.74 56.30 86.10
CA LYS A 203 -58.35 56.01 85.78
C LYS A 203 -58.17 54.58 85.23
N ASP A 204 -58.75 53.59 85.91
CA ASP A 204 -58.60 52.18 85.54
C ASP A 204 -59.24 51.87 84.18
N ASP A 205 -60.35 52.54 83.84
CA ASP A 205 -61.03 52.40 82.54
C ASP A 205 -60.18 52.99 81.40
N LEU A 206 -59.63 54.20 81.58
CA LEU A 206 -58.76 54.84 80.59
C LEU A 206 -57.45 54.05 80.35
N GLU A 207 -56.87 53.46 81.41
CA GLU A 207 -55.72 52.57 81.30
C GLU A 207 -56.06 51.20 80.67
N ALA A 208 -57.30 50.73 80.81
CA ALA A 208 -57.78 49.54 80.11
C ALA A 208 -57.96 49.81 78.61
N ASP A 209 -58.61 50.92 78.24
CA ASP A 209 -58.80 51.34 76.85
C ASP A 209 -57.44 51.59 76.14
N ALA A 210 -56.48 52.21 76.83
CA ALA A 210 -55.13 52.42 76.30
C ALA A 210 -54.39 51.10 76.05
N ARG A 211 -54.57 50.08 76.90
CA ARG A 211 -54.02 48.74 76.67
C ARG A 211 -54.70 48.04 75.49
N GLU A 212 -56.02 48.13 75.40
CA GLU A 212 -56.79 47.57 74.28
C GLU A 212 -56.37 48.19 72.94
N LEU A 213 -56.14 49.51 72.88
CA LEU A 213 -55.63 50.18 71.69
C LEU A 213 -54.23 49.70 71.28
N ARG A 214 -53.34 49.42 72.25
CA ARG A 214 -52.00 48.86 71.94
C ARG A 214 -52.04 47.41 71.52
N ASP A 215 -52.92 46.61 72.12
CA ASP A 215 -53.13 45.22 71.70
C ASP A 215 -53.73 45.17 70.28
N LEU A 216 -54.67 46.07 69.97
CA LEU A 216 -55.26 46.23 68.64
C LEU A 216 -54.22 46.68 67.60
N ASP A 217 -53.36 47.65 67.92
CA ASP A 217 -52.26 48.09 67.05
C ASP A 217 -51.30 46.93 66.74
N LYS A 218 -50.93 46.17 67.77
CA LYS A 218 -50.05 45.00 67.63
C LYS A 218 -50.70 43.89 66.79
N GLU A 219 -51.98 43.61 67.01
CA GLU A 219 -52.73 42.63 66.22
C GLU A 219 -52.87 43.06 64.76
N MET A 220 -53.16 44.35 64.52
CA MET A 220 -53.25 44.95 63.19
C MET A 220 -51.91 44.87 62.46
N GLN A 221 -50.80 45.19 63.13
CA GLN A 221 -49.46 45.11 62.58
C GLN A 221 -49.06 43.67 62.24
N MET A 222 -49.36 42.70 63.13
CA MET A 222 -49.06 41.28 62.90
C MET A 222 -49.90 40.67 61.76
N SER A 223 -51.16 41.07 61.62
CA SER A 223 -52.07 40.49 60.63
C SER A 223 -51.95 41.13 59.24
N PHE A 224 -51.89 42.47 59.16
CA PHE A 224 -52.03 43.19 57.89
C PHE A 224 -50.69 43.58 57.26
N SER A 225 -49.63 43.85 58.04
CA SER A 225 -48.35 44.34 57.48
C SER A 225 -47.75 43.36 56.47
N GLY A 226 -47.73 42.06 56.79
CA GLY A 226 -47.22 41.04 55.88
C GLY A 226 -48.08 40.84 54.63
N LEU A 227 -49.41 40.93 54.76
CA LEU A 227 -50.34 40.81 53.63
C LEU A 227 -50.24 42.00 52.67
N LEU A 228 -50.10 43.22 53.19
CA LEU A 228 -49.93 44.45 52.40
C LEU A 228 -48.59 44.45 51.67
N GLN A 229 -47.51 44.07 52.36
CA GLN A 229 -46.19 43.95 51.74
C GLN A 229 -46.19 42.91 50.61
N ASN A 230 -46.78 41.72 50.85
CA ASN A 230 -46.93 40.70 49.82
C ASN A 230 -47.79 41.17 48.64
N LEU A 231 -48.86 41.94 48.89
CA LEU A 231 -49.69 42.50 47.83
C LEU A 231 -48.89 43.50 46.98
N LYS A 232 -48.12 44.39 47.60
CA LYS A 232 -47.23 45.35 46.92
C LYS A 232 -46.19 44.63 46.04
N GLU A 233 -45.54 43.60 46.59
CA GLU A 233 -44.56 42.79 45.84
C GLU A 233 -45.21 42.06 44.66
N ASN A 234 -46.36 41.42 44.88
CA ASN A 234 -47.10 40.73 43.81
C ASN A 234 -47.53 41.69 42.69
N ILE A 235 -47.98 42.90 43.03
CA ILE A 235 -48.32 43.94 42.04
C ILE A 235 -47.07 44.29 41.20
N HIS A 236 -45.93 44.53 41.83
CA HIS A 236 -44.68 44.83 41.12
C HIS A 236 -44.21 43.66 40.23
N VAL A 237 -44.32 42.42 40.70
CA VAL A 237 -43.98 41.22 39.91
C VAL A 237 -44.88 41.10 38.69
N VAL A 238 -46.18 41.34 38.83
CA VAL A 238 -47.14 41.29 37.71
C VAL A 238 -46.88 42.43 36.71
N GLN A 239 -46.67 43.67 37.18
CA GLN A 239 -46.36 44.82 36.31
C GLN A 239 -45.05 44.62 35.53
N SER A 240 -43.98 44.24 36.22
CA SER A 240 -42.68 44.00 35.58
C SER A 240 -42.70 42.77 34.66
N GLY A 241 -43.37 41.69 35.07
CA GLY A 241 -43.54 40.47 34.26
C GLY A 241 -44.31 40.71 32.97
N ALA A 242 -45.41 41.49 33.03
CA ALA A 242 -46.19 41.82 31.85
C ALA A 242 -45.44 42.74 30.87
N ALA A 243 -44.73 43.75 31.38
CA ALA A 243 -43.88 44.61 30.54
C ALA A 243 -42.74 43.81 29.88
N HIS A 244 -42.14 42.88 30.64
CA HIS A 244 -41.11 41.99 30.12
C HIS A 244 -41.66 41.04 29.04
N LEU A 245 -42.85 40.49 29.24
CA LEU A 245 -43.52 39.63 28.25
C LEU A 245 -43.78 40.36 26.93
N GLU A 246 -44.26 41.61 26.99
CA GLU A 246 -44.45 42.42 25.78
C GLU A 246 -43.14 42.69 25.06
N ALA A 247 -42.10 43.10 25.80
CA ALA A 247 -40.78 43.35 25.23
C ALA A 247 -40.18 42.09 24.58
N GLN A 248 -40.24 40.94 25.24
CA GLN A 248 -39.77 39.66 24.70
C GLN A 248 -40.57 39.22 23.48
N THR A 249 -41.90 39.36 23.51
CA THR A 249 -42.77 38.98 22.38
C THR A 249 -42.42 39.82 21.15
N LYS A 250 -42.25 41.14 21.33
CA LYS A 250 -41.83 42.03 20.25
C LYS A 250 -40.46 41.64 19.69
N ALA A 251 -39.46 41.44 20.56
CA ALA A 251 -38.13 41.04 20.13
C ALA A 251 -38.11 39.71 19.37
N ALA A 252 -38.91 38.72 19.81
CA ALA A 252 -39.03 37.44 19.14
C ALA A 252 -39.68 37.56 17.75
N VAL A 253 -40.74 38.37 17.63
CA VAL A 253 -41.40 38.64 16.34
C VAL A 253 -40.45 39.38 15.38
N ASP A 254 -39.71 40.38 15.88
CA ASP A 254 -38.72 41.12 15.09
C ASP A 254 -37.61 40.18 14.59
N LYS A 255 -37.08 39.31 15.48
CA LYS A 255 -36.06 38.31 15.11
C LYS A 255 -36.57 37.30 14.09
N ALA A 256 -37.82 36.86 14.22
CA ALA A 256 -38.44 35.97 13.24
C ALA A 256 -38.58 36.65 11.87
N ASN A 257 -38.87 37.96 11.84
CA ASN A 257 -38.96 38.72 10.59
C ASN A 257 -37.59 38.92 9.94
N GLU A 258 -36.55 39.27 10.71
CA GLU A 258 -35.17 39.31 10.20
C GLU A 258 -34.74 37.96 9.60
N THR A 259 -35.08 36.87 10.29
CA THR A 259 -34.75 35.51 9.83
C THR A 259 -35.50 35.15 8.55
N GLN A 260 -36.78 35.53 8.45
CA GLN A 260 -37.57 35.35 7.24
C GLN A 260 -36.95 36.09 6.05
N GLU A 261 -36.56 37.36 6.23
CA GLU A 261 -35.91 38.13 5.16
C GLU A 261 -34.56 37.54 4.73
N PHE A 262 -33.77 37.06 5.69
CA PHE A 262 -32.50 36.39 5.40
C PHE A 262 -32.73 35.12 4.58
N LEU A 263 -33.70 34.28 4.96
CA LEU A 263 -34.02 33.05 4.22
C LEU A 263 -34.50 33.35 2.80
N GLU A 264 -35.31 34.39 2.61
CA GLU A 264 -35.80 34.78 1.28
C GLU A 264 -34.69 35.33 0.37
N LYS A 265 -33.73 36.08 0.93
CA LYS A 265 -32.65 36.72 0.16
C LYS A 265 -31.44 35.80 -0.07
N GLU A 266 -30.97 35.12 0.97
CA GLU A 266 -29.66 34.45 0.97
C GLU A 266 -29.73 32.94 0.78
N MET A 267 -30.85 32.27 1.08
CA MET A 267 -30.90 30.80 1.08
C MET A 267 -30.60 30.20 -0.30
N THR A 268 -31.12 30.80 -1.36
CA THR A 268 -30.84 30.40 -2.74
C THR A 268 -29.35 30.53 -3.07
N ASN A 269 -28.72 31.62 -2.63
CA ASN A 269 -27.29 31.86 -2.85
C ASN A 269 -26.43 30.88 -2.05
N ILE A 270 -26.78 30.63 -0.79
CA ILE A 270 -26.09 29.67 0.08
C ILE A 270 -26.15 28.28 -0.55
N ILE A 271 -27.33 27.80 -0.94
CA ILE A 271 -27.47 26.48 -1.56
C ILE A 271 -26.67 26.39 -2.85
N LYS A 272 -26.72 27.43 -3.69
CA LYS A 272 -25.94 27.48 -4.92
C LYS A 272 -24.44 27.41 -4.64
N ASN A 273 -23.95 28.15 -3.65
CA ASN A 273 -22.54 28.22 -3.29
C ASN A 273 -22.04 26.91 -2.65
N GLU A 274 -22.77 26.35 -1.69
CA GLU A 274 -22.43 25.08 -1.04
C GLU A 274 -22.43 23.93 -2.04
N THR A 275 -23.41 23.90 -2.95
CA THR A 275 -23.45 22.84 -3.97
C THR A 275 -22.34 23.03 -5.02
N TRP A 276 -21.94 24.27 -5.32
CA TRP A 276 -20.76 24.54 -6.14
C TRP A 276 -19.47 24.05 -5.47
N ALA A 277 -19.27 24.37 -4.19
CA ALA A 277 -18.11 23.91 -3.43
C ALA A 277 -18.03 22.38 -3.38
N PHE A 278 -19.16 21.70 -3.19
CA PHE A 278 -19.23 20.24 -3.25
C PHE A 278 -18.85 19.68 -4.63
N LEU A 279 -19.30 20.33 -5.70
CA LEU A 279 -19.00 19.93 -7.08
C LEU A 279 -17.51 20.12 -7.42
N GLU A 280 -16.94 21.25 -7.01
CA GLU A 280 -15.52 21.56 -7.17
C GLU A 280 -14.65 20.53 -6.45
N GLU A 281 -15.02 20.14 -5.23
CA GLU A 281 -14.34 19.08 -4.48
C GLU A 281 -14.41 17.74 -5.21
N LEU A 282 -15.58 17.36 -5.75
CA LEU A 282 -15.73 16.14 -6.56
C LEU A 282 -14.85 16.17 -7.81
N LEU A 283 -14.84 17.29 -8.55
CA LEU A 283 -14.01 17.44 -9.75
C LEU A 283 -12.51 17.35 -9.39
N ASN A 284 -12.11 17.97 -8.29
CA ASN A 284 -10.74 17.89 -7.78
C ASN A 284 -10.32 16.45 -7.43
N PHE A 285 -11.22 15.62 -6.90
CA PHE A 285 -10.95 14.18 -6.72
C PHE A 285 -10.65 13.47 -8.03
N PHE A 286 -11.43 13.73 -9.09
CA PHE A 286 -11.20 13.12 -10.40
C PHE A 286 -9.88 13.60 -11.02
N GLU A 287 -9.58 14.89 -10.96
CA GLU A 287 -8.32 15.45 -11.44
C GLU A 287 -7.12 14.84 -10.71
N THR A 288 -7.19 14.77 -9.38
CA THR A 288 -6.15 14.15 -8.54
C THR A 288 -5.97 12.68 -8.89
N TYR A 289 -7.07 11.93 -9.05
CA TYR A 289 -7.02 10.51 -9.41
C TYR A 289 -6.40 10.29 -10.79
N ILE A 290 -6.75 11.09 -11.78
CA ILE A 290 -6.19 10.99 -13.13
C ILE A 290 -4.70 11.34 -13.12
N SER A 291 -4.30 12.39 -12.41
CA SER A 291 -2.89 12.75 -12.25
C SER A 291 -2.09 11.62 -11.60
N TRP A 292 -2.64 11.04 -10.53
CA TRP A 292 -2.07 9.87 -9.87
C TRP A 292 -1.98 8.67 -10.83
N ALA A 293 -3.05 8.36 -11.58
CA ALA A 293 -3.08 7.25 -12.51
C ALA A 293 -2.05 7.42 -13.63
N LYS A 294 -1.91 8.63 -14.19
CA LYS A 294 -0.87 8.96 -15.17
C LYS A 294 0.53 8.73 -14.59
N SER A 295 0.79 9.25 -13.39
CA SER A 295 2.09 9.08 -12.72
C SER A 295 2.41 7.61 -12.44
N LYS A 296 1.43 6.84 -11.96
CA LYS A 296 1.60 5.41 -11.70
C LYS A 296 1.78 4.58 -12.96
N LEU A 297 0.99 4.81 -14.00
CA LEU A 297 1.11 4.09 -15.27
C LEU A 297 2.45 4.39 -15.96
N THR A 298 2.93 5.63 -15.90
CA THR A 298 4.19 6.01 -16.54
C THR A 298 5.43 5.63 -15.74
N GLY A 299 5.33 5.60 -14.40
CA GLY A 299 6.48 5.42 -13.52
C GLY A 299 6.56 4.08 -12.80
N ASP A 300 5.46 3.58 -12.26
CA ASP A 300 5.48 2.52 -11.24
C ASP A 300 4.84 1.20 -11.68
N VAL A 301 3.92 1.24 -12.63
CA VAL A 301 3.22 0.05 -13.13
C VAL A 301 4.03 -0.58 -14.25
N GLY A 302 4.09 -1.92 -14.25
CA GLY A 302 4.77 -2.66 -15.31
C GLY A 302 6.29 -2.46 -15.30
N ARG A 303 6.92 -2.45 -14.13
CA ARG A 303 8.38 -2.49 -13.99
C ARG A 303 8.95 -3.73 -14.71
N CYS A 304 9.95 -3.56 -15.57
CA CYS A 304 10.46 -4.66 -16.40
C CYS A 304 11.74 -5.33 -15.90
N LYS A 305 12.19 -5.03 -14.69
CA LYS A 305 13.33 -5.74 -14.07
C LYS A 305 13.16 -7.26 -14.02
N PRO A 306 11.98 -7.83 -13.68
CA PRO A 306 11.81 -9.29 -13.69
C PRO A 306 12.02 -9.92 -15.07
N ILE A 307 11.70 -9.20 -16.14
CA ILE A 307 11.90 -9.67 -17.53
C ILE A 307 13.39 -9.71 -17.84
N ALA A 308 14.13 -8.63 -17.53
CA ALA A 308 15.58 -8.61 -17.71
C ALA A 308 16.27 -9.69 -16.88
N GLN A 309 15.86 -9.88 -15.63
CA GLN A 309 16.39 -10.95 -14.76
C GLN A 309 16.12 -12.34 -15.33
N THR A 310 14.94 -12.59 -15.87
CA THR A 310 14.62 -13.89 -16.49
C THR A 310 15.53 -14.15 -17.69
N LEU A 311 15.85 -13.13 -18.49
CA LEU A 311 16.76 -13.26 -19.62
C LEU A 311 18.22 -13.47 -19.17
N ASP A 312 18.67 -12.74 -18.14
CA ASP A 312 19.99 -12.95 -17.51
C ASP A 312 20.09 -14.38 -16.93
N ASP A 313 19.04 -14.87 -16.26
CA ASP A 313 18.99 -16.22 -15.69
C ASP A 313 19.04 -17.32 -16.77
N VAL A 314 18.33 -17.13 -17.89
CA VAL A 314 18.36 -18.06 -19.02
C VAL A 314 19.75 -18.11 -19.66
N GLU A 315 20.40 -16.95 -19.80
CA GLU A 315 21.79 -16.88 -20.26
C GLU A 315 22.72 -17.63 -19.31
N THR A 316 22.66 -17.33 -18.02
CA THR A 316 23.49 -17.98 -17.00
C THR A 316 23.27 -19.50 -16.98
N ILE A 317 22.03 -19.98 -17.02
CA ILE A 317 21.73 -21.43 -17.06
C ILE A 317 22.31 -22.08 -18.32
N THR A 318 22.10 -21.46 -19.48
CA THR A 318 22.50 -22.06 -20.75
C THR A 318 24.01 -22.03 -20.93
N CYS A 319 24.65 -20.91 -20.60
CA CYS A 319 26.07 -20.70 -20.84
C CYS A 319 26.93 -21.34 -19.75
N ASP A 320 26.69 -21.01 -18.49
CA ASP A 320 27.56 -21.41 -17.38
C ASP A 320 27.28 -22.82 -16.87
N TYR A 321 26.05 -23.32 -17.02
CA TYR A 321 25.71 -24.69 -16.57
C TYR A 321 25.70 -25.69 -17.72
N ILE A 322 25.00 -25.42 -18.82
CA ILE A 322 24.84 -26.41 -19.90
C ILE A 322 26.08 -26.44 -20.80
N LEU A 323 26.45 -25.29 -21.39
CA LEU A 323 27.53 -25.25 -22.38
C LEU A 323 28.90 -25.44 -21.75
N ASP A 324 29.18 -24.87 -20.58
CA ASP A 324 30.41 -25.13 -19.84
C ASP A 324 30.54 -26.59 -19.38
N SER A 325 29.44 -27.23 -18.97
CA SER A 325 29.46 -28.67 -18.68
C SER A 325 29.70 -29.50 -19.94
N LEU A 326 29.10 -29.15 -21.07
CA LEU A 326 29.34 -29.80 -22.35
C LEU A 326 30.80 -29.61 -22.80
N ASN A 327 31.36 -28.43 -22.55
CA ASN A 327 32.75 -28.09 -22.83
C ASN A 327 33.72 -28.93 -21.98
N THR A 328 33.45 -29.02 -20.69
CA THR A 328 34.20 -29.87 -19.77
C THR A 328 34.08 -31.35 -20.17
N PHE A 329 32.89 -31.79 -20.60
CA PHE A 329 32.63 -33.16 -21.02
C PHE A 329 33.46 -33.55 -22.24
N TRP A 330 33.40 -32.79 -23.34
CA TRP A 330 34.17 -33.13 -24.54
C TRP A 330 35.68 -33.01 -24.30
N PHE A 331 36.11 -32.04 -23.48
CA PHE A 331 37.53 -31.86 -23.14
C PHE A 331 38.06 -33.10 -22.39
N SER A 332 37.30 -33.60 -21.41
CA SER A 332 37.68 -34.80 -20.65
C SER A 332 37.74 -36.06 -21.53
N LEU A 333 36.72 -36.28 -22.37
CA LEU A 333 36.68 -37.40 -23.32
C LEU A 333 37.76 -37.30 -24.40
N GLY A 334 38.08 -36.09 -24.85
CA GLY A 334 39.16 -35.84 -25.79
C GLY A 334 40.50 -36.29 -25.22
N TRP A 335 40.76 -35.99 -23.94
CA TRP A 335 41.97 -36.42 -23.25
C TRP A 335 42.02 -37.94 -23.04
N CYS A 336 40.89 -38.56 -22.70
CA CYS A 336 40.79 -40.03 -22.65
C CYS A 336 41.11 -40.67 -24.01
N THR A 337 40.60 -40.09 -25.09
CA THR A 337 40.86 -40.57 -26.46
C THR A 337 42.32 -40.37 -26.87
N PHE A 338 42.92 -39.23 -26.50
CA PHE A 338 44.34 -38.96 -26.75
C PHE A 338 45.25 -39.99 -26.08
N PHE A 339 44.98 -40.33 -24.81
CA PHE A 339 45.77 -41.34 -24.09
C PHE A 339 45.45 -42.79 -24.46
N LEU A 340 44.32 -43.06 -25.14
CA LEU A 340 43.95 -44.39 -25.57
C LEU A 340 44.98 -44.97 -26.57
N LEU A 341 45.58 -44.14 -27.44
CA LEU A 341 46.63 -44.57 -28.39
C LEU A 341 47.91 -45.08 -27.70
N PRO A 342 48.60 -44.30 -26.82
CA PRO A 342 49.76 -44.81 -26.10
C PRO A 342 49.39 -45.98 -25.16
N SER A 343 48.20 -45.98 -24.56
CA SER A 343 47.71 -47.10 -23.75
C SER A 343 47.57 -48.39 -24.55
N ILE A 344 47.10 -48.36 -25.80
CA ILE A 344 47.05 -49.54 -26.68
C ILE A 344 48.45 -50.09 -26.92
N ILE A 345 49.43 -49.23 -27.26
CA ILE A 345 50.81 -49.66 -27.54
C ILE A 345 51.41 -50.35 -26.30
N LEU A 346 51.25 -49.73 -25.13
CA LEU A 346 51.73 -50.31 -23.87
C LEU A 346 51.02 -51.62 -23.53
N ALA A 347 49.70 -51.69 -23.72
CA ALA A 347 48.91 -52.88 -23.44
C ALA A 347 49.32 -54.07 -24.34
N VAL A 348 49.56 -53.84 -25.63
CA VAL A 348 50.05 -54.89 -26.55
C VAL A 348 51.44 -55.37 -26.15
N ARG A 349 52.34 -54.44 -25.79
CA ARG A 349 53.71 -54.78 -25.33
C ARG A 349 53.67 -55.58 -24.03
N LEU A 350 52.86 -55.15 -23.05
CA LEU A 350 52.69 -55.82 -21.76
C LEU A 350 52.01 -57.18 -21.92
N ALA A 351 51.01 -57.32 -22.79
CA ALA A 351 50.32 -58.58 -23.04
C ALA A 351 51.30 -59.69 -23.46
N LYS A 352 52.34 -59.37 -24.23
CA LYS A 352 53.42 -60.30 -24.60
C LYS A 352 54.18 -60.84 -23.38
N PHE A 353 54.37 -60.01 -22.35
CA PHE A 353 55.07 -60.39 -21.11
C PHE A 353 54.17 -61.13 -20.10
N TYR A 354 52.84 -61.03 -20.23
CA TYR A 354 51.90 -61.66 -19.31
C TYR A 354 51.29 -62.97 -19.85
N ARG A 355 51.08 -63.08 -21.17
CA ARG A 355 50.51 -64.31 -21.79
C ARG A 355 51.47 -65.49 -21.72
N ARG A 356 50.94 -66.69 -21.46
CA ARG A 356 51.70 -67.94 -21.53
C ARG A 356 51.91 -68.32 -22.99
N MET A 357 53.14 -68.64 -23.39
CA MET A 357 53.45 -69.11 -24.74
C MET A 357 53.35 -70.63 -24.82
N ASN A 358 52.91 -71.17 -25.96
CA ASN A 358 52.79 -72.62 -26.16
C ASN A 358 54.13 -73.30 -26.49
N ILE A 359 55.12 -72.54 -26.99
CA ILE A 359 56.43 -73.05 -27.40
C ILE A 359 57.50 -72.10 -26.84
N ALA A 360 58.59 -72.65 -26.31
CA ALA A 360 59.81 -71.92 -25.98
C ALA A 360 60.93 -72.39 -26.89
N ASP A 361 61.65 -71.45 -27.52
CA ASP A 361 62.86 -71.77 -28.26
C ASP A 361 63.93 -72.23 -27.25
N VAL A 362 64.20 -73.53 -27.21
CA VAL A 362 65.30 -74.07 -26.43
C VAL A 362 66.59 -73.75 -27.17
N TYR A 363 67.35 -72.78 -26.68
CA TYR A 363 68.71 -72.55 -27.16
C TYR A 363 69.57 -73.76 -26.78
N ARG A 364 69.84 -74.66 -27.74
CA ARG A 364 70.84 -75.73 -27.55
C ARG A 364 72.23 -75.09 -27.61
N PRO A 365 73.05 -75.14 -26.55
CA PRO A 365 74.46 -74.79 -26.67
C PRO A 365 75.15 -75.78 -27.63
N PRO A 366 76.16 -75.34 -28.41
CA PRO A 366 76.87 -76.22 -29.33
C PRO A 366 77.49 -77.38 -28.56
N THR A 367 77.22 -78.60 -28.99
CA THR A 367 77.79 -79.83 -28.46
C THR A 367 79.30 -79.84 -28.68
N PHE A 368 80.08 -79.58 -27.63
CA PHE A 368 81.52 -79.86 -27.59
C PHE A 368 81.72 -81.39 -27.62
N ASN A 369 82.27 -81.90 -28.71
CA ASN A 369 82.70 -83.30 -28.82
C ASN A 369 83.90 -83.54 -27.90
N PHE A 370 83.71 -84.34 -26.84
CA PHE A 370 84.80 -84.87 -26.04
C PHE A 370 85.57 -85.94 -26.83
N TYR A 371 86.77 -85.60 -27.30
CA TYR A 371 87.73 -86.59 -27.77
C TYR A 371 88.27 -87.41 -26.58
N LYS A 372 88.00 -88.73 -26.61
CA LYS A 372 88.58 -89.73 -25.71
C LYS A 372 90.01 -90.05 -26.17
N ILE A 373 91.02 -89.71 -25.36
CA ILE A 373 92.42 -90.11 -25.57
C ILE A 373 92.58 -91.58 -25.13
N PRO A 374 93.09 -92.51 -25.97
CA PRO A 374 93.32 -93.89 -25.58
C PRO A 374 94.52 -94.02 -24.64
N ARG A 375 94.38 -94.77 -23.53
CA ARG A 375 95.51 -95.18 -22.68
C ARG A 375 96.15 -96.47 -23.25
N PRO A 376 97.49 -96.58 -23.28
CA PRO A 376 98.19 -97.78 -23.73
C PRO A 376 98.06 -98.94 -22.72
N ALA A 377 97.86 -100.15 -23.25
CA ALA A 377 97.84 -101.39 -22.49
C ALA A 377 99.26 -101.92 -22.26
N THR A 378 99.59 -102.27 -21.02
CA THR A 378 100.79 -103.05 -20.68
C THR A 378 100.57 -104.52 -21.03
N ARG A 379 101.50 -105.10 -21.79
CA ARG A 379 101.61 -106.54 -22.06
C ARG A 379 102.61 -107.14 -21.06
N HIS A 380 102.31 -108.35 -20.58
CA HIS A 380 103.17 -109.15 -19.70
C HIS A 380 104.59 -109.33 -20.21
#